data_AF-Q66NC4-F1
#
_entry.id   AF-Q66NC4-F1
#
_cell.length_a   1.000
_cell.length_b   1.000
_cell.length_c   1.000
_cell.angle_alpha   90.00
_cell.angle_beta   90.00
_cell.angle_gamma   90.00
#
_symmetry.space_group_name_H-M   'P 1'
#
loop_
_entity.id
_entity.type
_entity.pdbx_description
1 polymer ?
#
loop_
_entity_poly.entity_id
_entity_poly.type
_entity_poly.pdbx_seq_one_letter_code
_entity_poly.pdbx_strand_id
1 'polypeptide(L)'
;LTSISRRLWTISELPCTTPRSSVLSCSIPRGPGFELGFLKDGKPIQLKEGQEITVSTDYDFKGNEEMITMSYKKLPVDVKPGNTILCADGTITLTVLSCDPKSGTVRCRCENTAMLGERKNVNLPGVVVDLPTLTEKDKEDILRWGVPNNIDMIALSFVREGSDLAM
;
A
#
# COMPACT_ATOMS: atom_id res chain seq x y z
N LEU A 1 -21.41 13.76 12.15
CA LEU A 1 -20.11 14.07 12.81
C LEU A 1 -19.64 12.82 13.57
N THR A 2 -19.59 11.69 12.89
CA THR A 2 -19.99 10.41 13.50
C THR A 2 -18.80 9.45 13.57
N SER A 3 -18.35 9.21 14.80
CA SER A 3 -17.86 7.93 15.34
C SER A 3 -17.49 6.87 14.30
N ILE A 4 -16.21 6.84 13.88
CA ILE A 4 -15.63 5.60 13.38
C ILE A 4 -15.22 4.80 14.62
N SER A 5 -16.14 3.92 15.03
CA SER A 5 -15.92 2.88 16.02
C SER A 5 -14.60 2.15 15.72
N ARG A 6 -13.56 2.44 16.50
CA ARG A 6 -12.36 1.60 16.58
C ARG A 6 -12.81 0.28 17.20
N ARG A 7 -13.04 -0.75 16.36
CA ARG A 7 -13.09 -2.13 16.84
C ARG A 7 -11.68 -2.57 17.24
N LEU A 8 -11.26 -2.16 18.42
CA LEU A 8 -10.30 -2.94 19.21
C LEU A 8 -11.02 -4.24 19.53
N TRP A 9 -10.71 -5.30 18.79
CA TRP A 9 -11.18 -6.63 19.15
C TRP A 9 -10.33 -7.11 20.32
N THR A 10 -10.84 -6.93 21.54
CA THR A 10 -10.48 -7.87 22.60
C THR A 10 -11.07 -9.20 22.18
N ILE A 11 -10.25 -10.21 21.89
CA ILE A 11 -10.71 -11.58 21.66
C ILE A 11 -11.24 -12.10 23.01
N SER A 12 -12.44 -11.70 23.41
CA SER A 12 -13.13 -12.22 24.60
C SER A 12 -14.35 -13.09 24.25
N GLU A 13 -14.60 -13.34 22.96
CA GLU A 13 -15.77 -14.12 22.49
C GLU A 13 -15.39 -15.29 21.57
N LEU A 14 -14.22 -15.88 21.76
CA LEU A 14 -13.99 -17.27 21.33
C LEU A 14 -14.17 -18.17 22.54
N PRO A 15 -15.06 -19.19 22.51
CA PRO A 15 -15.17 -20.17 23.58
C PRO A 15 -13.95 -21.08 23.50
N CYS A 16 -12.81 -20.61 23.97
CA CYS A 16 -11.60 -21.41 24.10
C CYS A 16 -11.19 -21.44 25.57
N THR A 17 -11.15 -22.64 26.10
CA THR A 17 -10.88 -23.02 27.49
C THR A 17 -9.42 -22.79 27.88
N THR A 18 -8.95 -21.55 27.89
CA THR A 18 -7.60 -21.16 28.35
C THR A 18 -7.62 -19.79 29.07
N PRO A 19 -6.72 -19.54 30.04
CA PRO A 19 -6.79 -18.37 30.91
C PRO A 19 -6.68 -17.08 30.09
N ARG A 20 -7.51 -16.10 30.45
CA ARG A 20 -7.67 -14.76 29.84
C ARG A 20 -6.36 -14.24 29.24
N SER A 21 -6.18 -14.40 27.93
CA SER A 21 -5.09 -13.78 27.18
C SER A 21 -5.62 -12.51 26.53
N SER A 22 -5.04 -11.37 26.89
CA SER A 22 -5.40 -10.08 26.31
C SER A 22 -4.65 -9.95 24.98
N VAL A 23 -5.38 -9.88 23.87
CA VAL A 23 -4.78 -9.71 22.54
C VAL A 23 -5.09 -8.31 22.02
N LEU A 24 -4.05 -7.53 21.70
CA LEU A 24 -4.18 -6.27 20.99
C LEU A 24 -3.98 -6.53 19.50
N SER A 25 -5.06 -6.49 18.74
CA SER A 25 -4.95 -6.43 17.28
C SER A 25 -4.77 -4.98 16.87
N CYS A 26 -3.56 -4.62 16.47
CA CYS A 26 -3.29 -3.35 15.83
C CYS A 26 -3.45 -3.55 14.33
N SER A 27 -4.71 -3.54 13.88
CA SER A 27 -5.02 -3.59 12.47
C SER A 27 -4.85 -2.18 11.91
N ILE A 28 -3.78 -1.92 11.15
CA ILE A 28 -3.69 -0.70 10.37
C ILE A 28 -4.85 -0.76 9.36
N PRO A 29 -5.89 0.09 9.47
CA PRO A 29 -7.12 -0.07 8.70
C PRO A 29 -6.91 0.12 7.19
N ARG A 30 -5.71 0.58 6.81
CA ARG A 30 -5.19 0.57 5.45
C ARG A 30 -3.71 0.26 5.60
N GLY A 31 -3.30 -0.98 5.35
CA GLY A 31 -1.88 -1.27 5.14
C GLY A 31 -1.31 -0.33 4.06
N PRO A 32 0.02 -0.31 3.86
CA PRO A 32 0.65 0.45 2.79
C PRO A 32 0.23 -0.07 1.41
N GLY A 33 -1.00 0.24 1.02
CA GLY A 33 -1.56 0.04 -0.30
C GLY A 33 -1.22 1.26 -1.12
N PHE A 34 -0.44 1.07 -2.17
CA PHE A 34 -0.24 2.13 -3.15
C PHE A 34 -1.51 2.30 -3.95
N GLU A 35 -1.89 3.55 -4.17
CA GLU A 35 -3.09 3.86 -4.93
C GLU A 35 -2.69 4.77 -6.10
N LEU A 36 -3.35 4.56 -7.22
CA LEU A 36 -3.26 5.46 -8.35
C LEU A 36 -4.02 6.77 -8.07
N GLY A 37 -3.55 7.84 -8.69
CA GLY A 37 -4.19 9.14 -8.63
C GLY A 37 -5.46 9.22 -9.47
N PHE A 38 -5.92 10.45 -9.68
CA PHE A 38 -7.12 10.74 -10.45
C PHE A 38 -6.84 10.67 -11.94
N LEU A 39 -7.83 10.20 -12.71
CA LEU A 39 -7.77 10.21 -14.16
C LEU A 39 -8.39 11.50 -14.69
N LYS A 40 -7.98 11.91 -15.88
CA LYS A 40 -8.60 13.02 -16.60
C LYS A 40 -10.02 12.59 -16.97
N ASP A 41 -10.98 13.45 -16.65
CA ASP A 41 -12.42 13.25 -16.87
C ASP A 41 -13.10 12.12 -16.07
N GLY A 42 -12.42 11.50 -15.10
CA GLY A 42 -13.02 10.47 -14.23
C GLY A 42 -13.44 9.19 -14.97
N LYS A 43 -12.98 9.01 -16.21
CA LYS A 43 -13.31 7.86 -17.04
C LYS A 43 -12.21 6.82 -16.97
N PRO A 44 -12.56 5.52 -16.94
CA PRO A 44 -11.56 4.47 -17.05
C PRO A 44 -10.86 4.58 -18.39
N ILE A 45 -9.53 4.51 -18.36
CA ILE A 45 -8.69 4.53 -19.56
C ILE A 45 -8.44 3.10 -20.03
N GLN A 46 -8.43 2.87 -21.33
CA GLN A 46 -8.14 1.54 -21.88
C GLN A 46 -6.66 1.44 -22.25
N LEU A 47 -5.93 0.61 -21.52
CA LEU A 47 -4.54 0.30 -21.84
C LEU A 47 -4.50 -0.89 -22.79
N LYS A 48 -3.65 -0.81 -23.81
CA LYS A 48 -3.38 -1.91 -24.75
C LYS A 48 -2.08 -2.61 -24.41
N GLU A 49 -2.03 -3.90 -24.69
CA GLU A 49 -0.79 -4.67 -24.65
C GLU A 49 0.29 -4.03 -25.54
N GLY A 50 1.51 -3.97 -25.03
CA GLY A 50 2.67 -3.33 -25.67
C GLY A 50 2.71 -1.81 -25.56
N GLN A 51 1.67 -1.15 -25.04
CA GLN A 51 1.63 0.31 -24.91
C GLN A 51 2.58 0.80 -23.82
N GLU A 52 3.33 1.87 -24.11
CA GLU A 52 4.17 2.54 -23.12
C GLU A 52 3.34 3.54 -22.30
N ILE A 53 3.53 3.51 -20.99
CA ILE A 53 2.87 4.38 -20.02
C ILE A 53 3.89 4.93 -19.02
N THR A 54 3.74 6.19 -18.64
CA THR A 54 4.62 6.86 -17.68
C THR A 54 3.93 6.98 -16.33
N VAL A 55 4.52 6.43 -15.28
CA VAL A 55 4.07 6.59 -13.90
C VAL A 55 4.81 7.76 -13.27
N SER A 56 4.10 8.81 -12.90
CA SER A 56 4.63 9.97 -12.17
C SER A 56 4.31 9.87 -10.69
N THR A 57 5.20 10.41 -9.85
CA THR A 57 4.96 10.57 -8.40
C THR A 57 4.26 11.87 -8.05
N ASP A 58 4.03 12.73 -9.03
CA ASP A 58 3.36 14.02 -8.84
C ASP A 58 1.84 13.81 -8.86
N TYR A 59 1.20 14.00 -7.70
CA TYR A 59 -0.23 13.71 -7.51
C TYR A 59 -1.14 14.85 -7.98
N ASP A 60 -0.58 16.01 -8.37
CA ASP A 60 -1.35 17.14 -8.90
C ASP A 60 -1.75 16.91 -10.37
N PHE A 61 -1.05 16.01 -11.06
CA PHE A 61 -1.38 15.65 -12.44
C PHE A 61 -2.56 14.69 -12.53
N LYS A 62 -3.49 15.02 -13.44
CA LYS A 62 -4.58 14.12 -13.84
C LYS A 62 -4.04 13.13 -14.86
N GLY A 63 -4.14 11.84 -14.54
CA GLY A 63 -3.63 10.75 -15.36
C GLY A 63 -4.43 10.54 -16.65
N ASN A 64 -3.74 10.17 -17.72
CA ASN A 64 -4.25 9.85 -19.05
C ASN A 64 -3.74 8.46 -19.48
N GLU A 65 -4.09 8.03 -20.69
CA GLU A 65 -3.60 6.79 -21.32
C GLU A 65 -2.07 6.69 -21.41
N GLU A 66 -1.37 7.82 -21.48
CA GLU A 66 0.10 7.86 -21.60
C GLU A 66 0.81 8.10 -20.26
N MET A 67 0.13 8.68 -19.27
CA MET A 67 0.76 9.09 -18.02
C MET A 67 -0.21 8.92 -16.85
N ILE A 68 0.17 8.18 -15.82
CA ILE A 68 -0.62 7.99 -14.60
C ILE A 68 0.18 8.47 -13.39
N THR A 69 -0.53 8.75 -12.30
CA THR A 69 0.08 9.22 -11.07
C THR A 69 -0.10 8.18 -9.95
N MET A 70 0.85 8.11 -9.03
CA MET A 70 0.79 7.18 -7.91
C MET A 70 1.21 7.86 -6.60
N SER A 71 0.63 7.40 -5.49
CA SER A 71 0.83 8.01 -4.17
C SER A 71 2.25 7.81 -3.61
N TYR A 72 3.05 6.96 -4.25
CA TYR A 72 4.37 6.57 -3.77
C TYR A 72 5.51 7.43 -4.32
N LYS A 73 5.95 8.41 -3.53
CA LYS A 73 7.02 9.35 -3.92
C LYS A 73 8.39 8.71 -4.15
N LYS A 74 8.68 7.61 -3.46
CA LYS A 74 9.96 6.88 -3.60
C LYS A 74 9.95 5.83 -4.72
N LEU A 75 8.86 5.74 -5.50
CA LEU A 75 8.73 4.78 -6.59
C LEU A 75 9.96 4.72 -7.50
N PRO A 76 10.42 5.82 -8.11
CA PRO A 76 11.52 5.77 -9.08
C PRO A 76 12.88 5.42 -8.47
N VAL A 77 13.00 5.40 -7.14
CA VAL A 77 14.21 5.02 -6.41
C VAL A 77 14.21 3.53 -6.09
N ASP A 78 13.06 2.99 -5.71
CA ASP A 78 12.94 1.60 -5.27
C ASP A 78 12.72 0.62 -6.43
N VAL A 79 12.11 1.07 -7.52
CA VAL A 79 11.91 0.24 -8.71
C VAL A 79 13.14 0.27 -9.61
N LYS A 80 13.39 -0.87 -10.26
CA LYS A 80 14.46 -1.02 -11.24
C LYS A 80 13.88 -1.40 -12.60
N PRO A 81 14.57 -1.10 -13.71
CA PRO A 81 14.23 -1.63 -15.03
C PRO A 81 14.10 -3.15 -14.98
N GLY A 82 13.02 -3.69 -15.54
CA GLY A 82 12.67 -5.11 -15.50
C GLY A 82 11.74 -5.50 -14.35
N ASN A 83 11.50 -4.63 -13.36
CA ASN A 83 10.53 -4.91 -12.31
C ASN A 83 9.10 -4.91 -12.85
N THR A 84 8.22 -5.65 -12.17
CA THR A 84 6.80 -5.72 -12.51
C THR A 84 5.98 -4.89 -11.53
N ILE A 85 5.08 -4.08 -12.05
CA ILE A 85 4.09 -3.31 -11.29
C ILE A 85 2.71 -3.86 -11.65
N LEU A 86 1.96 -4.26 -10.63
CA LEU A 86 0.63 -4.85 -10.76
C LEU A 86 -0.42 -3.84 -10.35
N CYS A 87 -1.30 -3.45 -11.26
CA CYS A 87 -2.40 -2.53 -10.99
C CYS A 87 -3.73 -3.28 -10.95
N ALA A 88 -4.67 -2.79 -10.14
CA ALA A 88 -6.01 -3.39 -9.95
C ALA A 88 -5.92 -4.88 -9.58
N ASP A 89 -5.24 -5.18 -8.48
CA ASP A 89 -5.09 -6.54 -7.93
C ASP A 89 -4.47 -7.55 -8.93
N GLY A 90 -3.63 -7.06 -9.85
CA GLY A 90 -2.96 -7.89 -10.86
C GLY A 90 -3.69 -8.00 -12.20
N THR A 91 -4.83 -7.33 -12.36
CA THR A 91 -5.54 -7.28 -13.65
C THR A 91 -4.67 -6.65 -14.74
N ILE A 92 -3.92 -5.59 -14.39
CA ILE A 92 -3.01 -4.89 -15.29
C ILE A 92 -1.59 -5.16 -14.82
N THR A 93 -0.75 -5.62 -15.74
CA THR A 93 0.67 -5.87 -15.52
C THR A 93 1.49 -4.87 -16.31
N LEU A 94 2.34 -4.12 -15.62
CA LEU A 94 3.23 -3.12 -16.18
C LEU A 94 4.68 -3.55 -15.93
N THR A 95 5.49 -3.62 -16.98
CA THR A 95 6.93 -3.89 -16.88
C THR A 95 7.70 -2.58 -16.90
N VAL A 96 8.53 -2.31 -15.90
CA VAL A 96 9.35 -1.09 -15.84
C VAL A 96 10.42 -1.14 -16.95
N LEU A 97 10.44 -0.13 -17.82
CA LEU A 97 11.44 0.03 -18.87
C LEU A 97 12.58 0.94 -18.40
N SER A 98 12.25 2.10 -17.82
CA SER A 98 13.23 3.06 -17.33
C SER A 98 12.70 3.82 -16.11
N CYS A 99 13.61 4.27 -15.26
CA CYS A 99 13.31 5.04 -14.06
C CYS A 99 14.11 6.34 -14.05
N ASP A 100 13.44 7.46 -13.88
CA ASP A 100 14.03 8.80 -13.85
C ASP A 100 13.79 9.44 -12.47
N PRO A 101 14.68 9.18 -11.49
CA PRO A 101 14.53 9.70 -10.13
C PRO A 101 14.64 11.23 -10.04
N LYS A 102 15.26 11.89 -11.04
CA LYS A 102 15.38 13.36 -11.08
C LYS A 102 14.05 14.05 -11.43
N SER A 103 13.26 13.44 -12.32
CA SER A 103 11.94 13.94 -12.73
C SER A 103 10.79 13.33 -11.93
N GLY A 104 11.06 12.27 -11.15
CA GLY A 104 10.01 11.59 -10.39
C GLY A 104 9.12 10.71 -11.29
N THR A 105 9.65 10.24 -12.43
CA THR A 105 8.88 9.50 -13.44
C THR A 105 9.46 8.13 -13.72
N VAL A 106 8.61 7.16 -14.00
CA VAL A 106 8.98 5.77 -14.34
C VAL A 106 8.25 5.40 -15.62
N ARG A 107 8.99 5.01 -16.66
CA ARG A 107 8.40 4.49 -17.89
C ARG A 107 8.17 3.00 -17.76
N CYS A 108 6.98 2.57 -18.10
CA CYS A 108 6.57 1.18 -18.05
C CYS A 108 5.93 0.77 -19.38
N ARG A 109 5.92 -0.52 -19.67
CA ARG A 109 5.20 -1.13 -20.78
C ARG A 109 4.04 -1.96 -20.24
N CYS A 110 2.85 -1.79 -20.81
CA CYS A 110 1.71 -2.63 -20.50
C CYS A 110 1.91 -4.01 -21.15
N GLU A 111 1.81 -5.08 -20.37
CA GLU A 111 1.88 -6.46 -20.88
C GLU A 111 0.49 -7.00 -21.23
N ASN A 112 -0.58 -6.41 -20.70
CA ASN A 112 -1.96 -6.85 -20.93
C ASN A 112 -2.87 -5.68 -21.35
N THR A 113 -3.88 -5.99 -22.15
CA THR A 113 -4.95 -5.05 -22.50
C THR A 113 -6.02 -5.06 -21.42
N ALA A 114 -6.23 -3.94 -20.72
CA ALA A 114 -7.24 -3.84 -19.66
C ALA A 114 -7.65 -2.38 -19.37
N MET A 115 -8.78 -2.21 -18.68
CA MET A 115 -9.28 -0.89 -18.28
C MET A 115 -8.72 -0.48 -16.92
N LEU A 116 -8.00 0.64 -16.89
CA LEU A 116 -7.51 1.25 -15.67
C LEU A 116 -8.54 2.27 -15.16
N GLY A 117 -9.02 2.06 -13.94
CA GLY A 117 -9.88 3.03 -13.24
C GLY A 117 -9.08 3.94 -12.30
N GLU A 118 -9.78 4.88 -11.68
CA GLU A 118 -9.21 5.75 -10.66
C GLU A 118 -9.00 5.03 -9.32
N ARG A 119 -8.03 5.48 -8.52
CA ARG A 119 -7.78 4.99 -7.15
C ARG A 119 -7.68 3.45 -7.06
N LYS A 120 -7.11 2.84 -8.10
CA LYS A 120 -6.85 1.40 -8.10
C LYS A 120 -5.64 1.10 -7.25
N ASN A 121 -5.70 -0.03 -6.55
CA ASN A 121 -4.57 -0.57 -5.81
C ASN A 121 -3.44 -0.93 -6.75
N VAL A 122 -2.22 -0.65 -6.31
CA VAL A 122 -0.98 -1.02 -6.97
C VAL A 122 -0.16 -1.90 -6.04
N ASN A 123 0.38 -2.97 -6.60
CA ASN A 123 1.24 -3.92 -5.93
C ASN A 123 2.59 -4.00 -6.65
N LEU A 124 3.65 -4.15 -5.89
CA LEU A 124 5.04 -4.11 -6.37
C LEU A 124 5.76 -5.40 -5.94
N PRO A 125 5.56 -6.53 -6.66
CA PRO A 125 6.27 -7.77 -6.36
C PRO A 125 7.78 -7.60 -6.48
N GLY A 126 8.52 -8.05 -5.46
CA GLY A 126 9.99 -8.03 -5.44
C GLY A 126 10.62 -6.66 -5.18
N VAL A 127 9.82 -5.62 -4.92
CA VAL A 127 10.31 -4.30 -4.51
C VAL A 127 10.28 -4.20 -3.00
N VAL A 128 11.44 -3.94 -2.39
CA VAL A 128 11.52 -3.60 -0.97
C VAL A 128 11.05 -2.17 -0.82
N VAL A 129 9.85 -2.01 -0.28
CA VAL A 129 9.30 -0.70 0.01
C VAL A 129 9.60 -0.36 1.46
N ASP A 130 10.32 0.72 1.66
CA ASP A 130 10.64 1.30 2.98
C ASP A 130 9.49 2.22 3.41
N LEU A 131 8.44 1.59 3.97
CA LEU A 131 7.35 2.28 4.63
C LEU A 131 7.33 1.90 6.10
N PRO A 132 7.09 2.87 7.00
CA PRO A 132 6.90 2.57 8.40
C PRO A 132 5.69 1.66 8.55
N THR A 133 5.97 0.46 9.04
CA THR A 133 5.00 -0.57 9.41
C THR A 133 4.19 -0.20 10.64
N LEU A 134 4.75 0.64 11.52
CA LEU A 134 4.11 1.14 12.71
C LEU A 134 3.88 2.63 12.57
N THR A 135 2.62 3.05 12.59
CA THR A 135 2.31 4.48 12.67
C THR A 135 2.63 5.00 14.08
N GLU A 136 2.89 6.30 14.24
CA GLU A 136 3.10 6.92 15.56
C GLU A 136 1.92 6.64 16.51
N LYS A 137 0.72 6.56 15.94
CA LYS A 137 -0.51 6.24 16.64
C LYS A 137 -0.53 4.79 17.16
N ASP A 138 -0.02 3.84 16.39
CA ASP A 138 0.07 2.44 16.82
C ASP A 138 1.06 2.30 17.97
N LYS A 139 2.20 3.01 17.90
CA LYS A 139 3.17 3.10 19.00
C LYS A 139 2.52 3.70 20.25
N GLU A 140 1.72 4.75 20.09
CA GLU A 140 0.98 5.37 21.21
C GLU A 140 -0.06 4.43 21.81
N ASP A 141 -0.84 3.71 20.99
CA ASP A 141 -1.81 2.72 21.46
C ASP A 141 -1.10 1.55 22.20
N ILE A 142 0.03 1.06 21.70
CA ILE A 142 0.84 0.02 22.37
C ILE A 142 1.40 0.52 23.70
N LEU A 143 1.98 1.73 23.74
CA LEU A 143 2.61 2.27 24.95
C LEU A 143 1.60 2.74 26.00
N ARG A 144 0.51 3.40 25.58
CA ARG A 144 -0.47 4.01 26.50
C ARG A 144 -1.62 3.10 26.87
N TRP A 145 -1.97 2.15 26.00
CA TRP A 145 -3.05 1.20 26.26
C TRP A 145 -2.51 -0.21 26.44
N GLY A 146 -1.55 -0.64 25.62
CA GLY A 146 -1.01 -2.00 25.70
C GLY A 146 -0.23 -2.31 26.98
N VAL A 147 0.75 -1.47 27.33
CA VAL A 147 1.58 -1.65 28.53
C VAL A 147 0.75 -1.69 29.84
N PRO A 148 -0.15 -0.73 30.12
CA PRO A 148 -0.91 -0.76 31.38
C PRO A 148 -1.95 -1.88 31.46
N ASN A 149 -2.37 -2.48 30.33
CA ASN A 149 -3.34 -3.56 30.31
C ASN A 149 -2.69 -4.97 30.29
N ASN A 150 -1.36 -5.09 30.46
CA ASN A 150 -0.64 -6.37 30.49
C ASN A 150 -1.02 -7.30 29.31
N ILE A 151 -0.90 -6.77 28.10
CA ILE A 151 -1.30 -7.50 26.90
C ILE A 151 -0.27 -8.59 26.59
N ASP A 152 -0.77 -9.82 26.38
CA ASP A 152 0.05 -11.01 26.18
C ASP A 152 0.53 -11.15 24.72
N MET A 153 -0.25 -10.62 23.77
CA MET A 153 0.04 -10.73 22.34
C MET A 153 -0.36 -9.45 21.59
N ILE A 154 0.54 -8.98 20.73
CA ILE A 154 0.29 -7.89 19.79
C ILE A 154 0.30 -8.49 18.39
N ALA A 155 -0.83 -8.44 17.70
CA ALA A 155 -0.91 -8.82 16.29
C ALA A 155 -0.59 -7.60 15.43
N LEU A 156 0.60 -7.60 14.84
CA LEU A 156 1.04 -6.59 13.89
C LEU A 156 0.74 -7.06 12.46
N SER A 157 0.12 -6.21 11.67
CA SER A 157 -0.11 -6.45 10.24
C SER A 157 1.04 -5.84 9.43
N PHE A 158 1.47 -6.48 8.34
CA PHE A 158 2.51 -5.97 7.41
C PHE A 158 3.96 -5.95 7.93
N VAL A 159 4.33 -6.83 8.86
CA VAL A 159 5.75 -7.03 9.24
C VAL A 159 6.52 -7.63 8.06
N ARG A 160 7.54 -6.90 7.57
CA ARG A 160 8.36 -7.31 6.40
C ARG A 160 9.71 -7.88 6.80
N GLU A 161 10.34 -7.34 7.84
CA GLU A 161 11.67 -7.74 8.30
C GLU A 161 11.74 -7.75 9.83
N GLY A 162 12.69 -8.49 10.41
CA GLY A 162 12.88 -8.52 11.88
C GLY A 162 13.27 -7.15 12.47
N SER A 163 13.92 -6.30 11.67
CA SER A 163 14.26 -4.92 12.03
C SER A 163 13.03 -4.06 12.36
N ASP A 164 11.87 -4.47 11.86
CA ASP A 164 10.59 -3.83 12.10
C ASP A 164 10.05 -4.03 13.53
N LEU A 165 10.48 -5.14 14.15
CA LEU A 165 10.16 -5.52 15.52
C LEU A 165 11.20 -4.99 16.53
N ALA A 166 12.36 -4.53 16.03
CA ALA A 166 13.40 -3.95 16.84
C ALA A 166 13.08 -2.47 17.10
N MET A 167 12.26 -2.21 18.13
CA MET A 167 12.12 -0.89 18.74
C MET A 167 13.23 -0.60 19.75
#